data_AF-A0A397CFB9-F1
#
_entry.id   AF-A0A397CFB9-F1
#
_cell.length_a   1.000
_cell.length_b   1.000
_cell.length_c   1.000
_cell.angle_alpha   90.00
_cell.angle_beta   90.00
_cell.angle_gamma   90.00
#
_symmetry.space_group_name_H-M   'P 1'
#
loop_
_entity.id
_entity.type
_entity.pdbx_description
1 polymer ?
#
loop_
_entity_poly.entity_id
_entity_poly.type
_entity_poly.pdbx_seq_one_letter_code
_entity_poly.pdbx_strand_id
1 'polypeptide(L)'
;MVGLAKAKGSTEEEKKRVLDVHLRGEDWMLVAKHNGVSPSTAGRIVTTGRVTQLPRGRARFGRTKVTADIRAALERYFNENCQYTLMAMQQFVLKYFPGILLSIQTISRHLLGMLYTVKQVRIEPATCNNDVNTAHGATGRTNESTATSWDSCESC
;
A
#
# COMPACT_ATOMS: atom_id res chain seq x y z
N MET A 1 -8.29 -11.35 -37.91
CA MET A 1 -9.05 -10.92 -36.71
C MET A 1 -8.30 -9.75 -36.08
N VAL A 2 -8.80 -8.53 -36.25
CA VAL A 2 -8.18 -7.35 -35.62
C VAL A 2 -8.62 -7.36 -34.15
N GLY A 3 -7.66 -7.44 -33.22
CA GLY A 3 -7.92 -7.40 -31.79
C GLY A 3 -8.61 -6.09 -31.42
N LEU A 4 -9.79 -6.17 -30.80
CA LEU A 4 -10.42 -5.01 -30.17
C LEU A 4 -9.47 -4.52 -29.07
N ALA A 5 -8.75 -3.44 -29.34
CA ALA A 5 -8.09 -2.65 -28.32
C ALA A 5 -9.14 -2.33 -27.25
N LYS A 6 -8.83 -2.65 -25.98
CA LYS A 6 -9.67 -2.31 -24.84
C LYS A 6 -9.99 -0.81 -24.92
N ALA A 7 -11.25 -0.47 -25.20
CA ALA A 7 -11.66 0.92 -25.30
C ALA A 7 -11.36 1.63 -23.99
N LYS A 8 -10.71 2.80 -24.07
CA LYS A 8 -10.61 3.73 -22.96
C LYS A 8 -12.03 4.04 -22.51
N GLY A 9 -12.32 3.87 -21.22
CA GLY A 9 -13.67 4.09 -20.69
C GLY A 9 -14.14 5.50 -21.03
N SER A 10 -15.45 5.66 -21.27
CA SER A 10 -15.99 6.92 -21.75
C SER A 10 -15.64 8.10 -20.84
N THR A 11 -15.25 9.21 -21.47
CA THR A 11 -14.81 10.45 -20.81
C THR A 11 -15.97 11.14 -20.10
N GLU A 12 -15.69 12.05 -19.18
CA GLU A 12 -16.75 12.81 -18.52
C GLU A 12 -17.48 13.74 -19.51
N GLU A 13 -16.78 14.24 -20.51
CA GLU A 13 -17.31 15.09 -21.56
C GLU A 13 -18.33 14.33 -22.43
N GLU A 14 -18.02 13.09 -22.83
CA GLU A 14 -18.95 12.21 -23.56
C GLU A 14 -20.23 11.93 -22.74
N LYS A 15 -20.06 11.69 -21.44
CA LYS A 15 -21.18 11.46 -20.52
C LYS A 15 -22.04 12.71 -20.29
N LYS A 16 -21.42 13.90 -20.23
CA LYS A 16 -22.13 15.19 -20.14
C LYS A 16 -23.00 15.42 -21.38
N ARG A 17 -22.50 15.11 -22.59
CA ARG A 17 -23.29 15.25 -23.83
C ARG A 17 -24.55 14.39 -23.81
N VAL A 18 -24.45 13.15 -23.33
CA VAL A 18 -25.62 12.26 -23.18
C VAL A 18 -26.64 12.86 -22.20
N LEU A 19 -26.19 13.42 -21.09
CA LEU A 19 -27.07 14.04 -20.10
C LEU A 19 -27.74 15.32 -20.64
N ASP A 20 -26.98 16.18 -21.33
CA ASP A 20 -27.47 17.43 -21.93
C ASP A 20 -28.57 17.19 -22.98
N VAL A 21 -28.39 16.18 -23.84
CA VAL A 21 -29.39 15.75 -24.83
C VAL A 21 -30.64 15.20 -24.16
N HIS A 22 -30.49 14.42 -23.08
CA HIS A 22 -31.62 13.95 -22.29
C HIS A 22 -32.41 15.12 -21.68
N LEU A 23 -31.73 16.14 -21.16
CA LEU A 23 -32.38 17.34 -20.61
C LEU A 23 -33.13 18.16 -21.68
N ARG A 24 -32.68 18.11 -22.94
CA ARG A 24 -33.40 18.68 -24.09
C ARG A 24 -34.58 17.83 -24.59
N GLY A 25 -34.78 16.63 -24.04
CA GLY A 25 -35.83 15.70 -24.49
C GLY A 25 -35.52 14.98 -25.81
N GLU A 26 -34.26 15.01 -26.25
CA GLU A 26 -33.80 14.39 -27.49
C GLU A 26 -33.34 12.93 -27.28
N ASP A 27 -33.08 12.22 -28.38
CA ASP A 27 -32.62 10.82 -28.34
C ASP A 27 -31.15 10.69 -27.88
N TRP A 28 -31.00 10.56 -26.57
CA TRP A 28 -29.72 10.36 -25.88
C TRP A 28 -29.08 8.98 -26.16
N MET A 29 -29.83 7.96 -26.62
CA MET A 29 -29.26 6.64 -26.94
C MET A 29 -28.42 6.69 -28.21
N LEU A 30 -28.85 7.46 -29.21
CA LEU A 30 -28.08 7.69 -30.43
C LEU A 30 -26.75 8.40 -30.13
N VAL A 31 -26.82 9.42 -29.27
CA VAL A 31 -25.64 10.19 -28.82
C VAL A 31 -24.70 9.30 -28.00
N ALA A 32 -25.21 8.42 -27.15
CA ALA A 32 -24.39 7.45 -26.42
C ALA A 32 -23.63 6.51 -27.36
N LYS A 33 -24.31 5.97 -28.40
CA LYS A 33 -23.70 5.09 -29.39
C LYS A 33 -22.55 5.77 -30.15
N HIS A 34 -22.75 7.02 -30.58
CA HIS A 34 -21.73 7.79 -31.29
C HIS A 34 -20.53 8.18 -30.41
N ASN A 35 -20.76 8.41 -29.12
CA ASN A 35 -19.72 8.78 -28.16
C ASN A 35 -19.06 7.57 -27.48
N GLY A 36 -19.38 6.33 -27.89
CA GLY A 36 -18.81 5.13 -27.29
C GLY A 36 -19.22 4.90 -25.82
N VAL A 37 -20.30 5.53 -25.37
CA VAL A 37 -20.87 5.31 -24.03
C VAL A 37 -21.76 4.08 -24.07
N SER A 38 -21.49 3.09 -23.20
CA SER A 38 -22.33 1.88 -23.16
C SER A 38 -23.79 2.23 -22.83
N PRO A 39 -24.79 1.54 -23.41
CA PRO A 39 -26.20 1.81 -23.12
C PRO A 39 -26.53 1.75 -21.61
N SER A 40 -25.91 0.82 -20.90
CA SER A 40 -26.03 0.70 -19.43
C SER A 40 -25.48 1.91 -18.68
N THR A 41 -24.35 2.48 -19.13
CA THR A 41 -23.74 3.66 -18.53
C THR A 41 -24.58 4.90 -18.86
N ALA A 42 -25.02 5.04 -20.10
CA ALA A 42 -25.90 6.12 -20.55
C ALA A 42 -27.22 6.13 -19.76
N GLY A 43 -27.88 4.97 -19.64
CA GLY A 43 -29.09 4.81 -18.83
C GLY A 43 -28.86 5.20 -17.37
N ARG A 44 -27.76 4.76 -16.76
CA ARG A 44 -27.43 5.14 -15.38
C ARG A 44 -27.21 6.64 -15.22
N ILE A 45 -26.55 7.29 -16.18
CA ILE A 45 -26.32 8.75 -16.17
C ILE A 45 -27.64 9.49 -16.25
N VAL A 46 -28.52 9.09 -17.17
CA VAL A 46 -29.85 9.67 -17.36
C VAL A 46 -30.70 9.50 -16.11
N THR A 47 -30.80 8.28 -15.55
CA THR A 47 -31.58 8.02 -14.34
C THR A 47 -31.03 8.73 -13.11
N THR A 48 -29.71 8.79 -12.95
CA THR A 48 -29.08 9.38 -11.75
C THR A 48 -28.88 10.90 -11.88
N GLY A 49 -28.90 11.43 -13.11
CA GLY A 49 -28.53 12.82 -13.44
C GLY A 49 -27.05 13.14 -13.19
N ARG A 50 -26.19 12.12 -13.06
CA ARG A 50 -24.79 12.30 -12.62
C ARG A 50 -23.83 11.69 -13.62
N VAL A 51 -22.81 12.47 -13.97
CA VAL A 51 -21.73 12.09 -14.87
C VAL A 51 -20.51 11.58 -14.09
N THR A 52 -20.25 12.16 -12.93
CA THR A 52 -19.10 11.83 -12.07
C THR A 52 -19.37 10.54 -11.29
N GLN A 53 -18.32 9.73 -11.11
CA GLN A 53 -18.39 8.55 -10.26
C GLN A 53 -18.28 8.97 -8.79
N LEU A 54 -19.17 8.44 -7.96
CA LEU A 54 -19.04 8.57 -6.51
C LEU A 54 -17.85 7.74 -6.02
N PRO A 55 -17.14 8.20 -4.97
CA PRO A 55 -16.11 7.39 -4.33
C PRO A 55 -16.72 6.06 -3.89
N ARG A 56 -16.09 4.97 -4.32
CA ARG A 56 -16.57 3.61 -4.07
C ARG A 56 -16.08 3.13 -2.71
N GLY A 57 -17.03 2.72 -1.87
CA GLY A 57 -16.74 2.26 -0.52
C GLY A 57 -16.51 3.41 0.44
N ARG A 58 -17.07 3.29 1.65
CA ARG A 58 -16.79 4.19 2.77
C ARG A 58 -17.03 3.44 4.07
N ALA A 59 -16.22 3.75 5.08
CA ALA A 59 -16.48 3.30 6.44
C ALA A 59 -17.88 3.80 6.86
N ARG A 60 -18.73 2.88 7.34
CA ARG A 60 -20.04 3.24 7.86
C ARG A 60 -19.86 3.74 9.30
N PHE A 61 -19.95 5.05 9.50
CA PHE A 61 -20.00 5.67 10.82
C PHE A 61 -21.17 5.03 11.60
N GLY A 62 -20.88 4.34 12.70
CA GLY A 62 -21.83 3.50 13.45
C GLY A 62 -21.57 1.99 13.39
N ARG A 63 -20.77 1.50 12.43
CA ARG A 63 -20.31 0.10 12.40
C ARG A 63 -18.85 -0.06 12.82
N THR A 64 -18.10 1.04 12.92
CA THR A 64 -16.72 1.05 13.41
C THR A 64 -16.70 1.01 14.93
N LYS A 65 -16.24 -0.11 15.51
CA LYS A 65 -16.12 -0.27 16.97
C LYS A 65 -15.01 0.58 17.59
N VAL A 66 -13.93 0.81 16.84
CA VAL A 66 -12.78 1.60 17.29
C VAL A 66 -12.92 3.01 16.76
N THR A 67 -13.43 3.90 17.60
CA THR A 67 -13.53 5.33 17.33
C THR A 67 -12.15 6.00 17.43
N ALA A 68 -12.06 7.26 16.98
CA ALA A 68 -10.82 8.03 17.10
C ALA A 68 -10.36 8.15 18.57
N ASP A 69 -11.29 8.35 19.50
CA ASP A 69 -10.99 8.49 20.94
C ASP A 69 -10.41 7.22 21.53
N ILE A 70 -10.94 6.05 21.15
CA ILE A 70 -10.43 4.76 21.58
C ILE A 70 -9.03 4.53 21.01
N ARG A 71 -8.81 4.91 19.74
CA ARG A 71 -7.49 4.83 19.12
C ARG A 71 -6.47 5.69 19.88
N ALA A 72 -6.82 6.94 20.21
CA ALA A 72 -5.97 7.84 20.99
C ALA A 72 -5.74 7.32 22.42
N ALA A 73 -6.72 6.65 23.04
CA ALA A 73 -6.52 5.99 24.33
C ALA A 73 -5.53 4.83 24.24
N LEU A 74 -5.64 3.97 23.23
CA LEU A 74 -4.70 2.86 23.01
C LEU A 74 -3.27 3.36 22.78
N GLU A 75 -3.10 4.45 22.02
CA GLU A 75 -1.82 5.09 21.82
C GLU A 75 -1.23 5.64 23.13
N ARG A 76 -2.03 6.33 23.95
CA ARG A 76 -1.60 6.81 25.27
C ARG A 76 -1.16 5.68 26.18
N TYR A 77 -1.96 4.63 26.34
CA TYR A 77 -1.59 3.49 27.19
C TYR A 77 -0.28 2.83 26.75
N PHE A 78 -0.07 2.71 25.44
CA PHE A 78 1.16 2.14 24.91
C PHE A 78 2.38 3.04 25.17
N ASN A 79 2.23 4.36 24.99
CA ASN A 79 3.30 5.33 25.20
C ASN A 79 3.62 5.54 26.69
N GLU A 80 2.63 5.43 27.57
CA GLU A 80 2.81 5.49 29.03
C GLU A 80 3.55 4.25 29.56
N ASN A 81 3.18 3.05 29.08
CA ASN A 81 3.88 1.82 29.45
C ASN A 81 3.75 0.75 28.36
N CYS A 82 4.88 0.47 27.70
CA CYS A 82 4.98 -0.53 26.64
C CYS A 82 4.92 -1.99 27.12
N GLN A 83 4.97 -2.24 28.44
CA GLN A 83 4.85 -3.57 29.04
C GLN A 83 3.39 -4.01 29.24
N TYR A 84 2.41 -3.14 29.01
CA TYR A 84 1.02 -3.53 29.10
C TYR A 84 0.67 -4.62 28.09
N THR A 85 0.08 -5.70 28.60
CA THR A 85 -0.44 -6.76 27.74
C THR A 85 -1.69 -6.28 27.01
N LEU A 86 -1.99 -6.87 25.85
CA LEU A 86 -3.21 -6.58 25.10
C LEU A 86 -4.48 -6.83 25.93
N MET A 87 -4.45 -7.82 26.84
CA MET A 87 -5.50 -8.09 27.81
C MET A 87 -5.70 -6.91 28.78
N ALA A 88 -4.62 -6.36 29.33
CA ALA A 88 -4.70 -5.19 30.20
C ALA A 88 -5.28 -3.98 29.47
N MET A 89 -4.82 -3.71 28.25
CA MET A 89 -5.37 -2.63 27.41
C MET A 89 -6.86 -2.84 27.09
N GLN A 90 -7.30 -4.08 26.87
CA GLN A 90 -8.72 -4.41 26.69
C GLN A 90 -9.54 -4.06 27.93
N GLN A 91 -9.04 -4.36 29.12
CA GLN A 91 -9.71 -4.01 30.38
C GLN A 91 -9.79 -2.50 30.58
N PHE A 92 -8.75 -1.75 30.22
CA PHE A 92 -8.79 -0.29 30.26
C PHE A 92 -9.83 0.26 29.28
N VAL A 93 -9.89 -0.25 28.04
CA VAL A 93 -10.92 0.18 27.08
C VAL A 93 -12.31 -0.12 27.63
N LEU A 94 -12.55 -1.31 28.17
CA LEU A 94 -13.84 -1.67 28.76
C LEU A 94 -14.22 -0.76 29.95
N LYS A 95 -13.24 -0.38 30.77
CA LYS A 95 -13.43 0.50 31.94
C LYS A 95 -13.78 1.93 31.55
N TYR A 96 -13.10 2.51 30.55
CA TYR A 96 -13.25 3.92 30.18
C TYR A 96 -14.24 4.16 29.02
N PHE A 97 -14.57 3.13 28.24
CA PHE A 97 -15.52 3.18 27.13
C PHE A 97 -16.59 2.09 27.30
N PRO A 98 -17.59 2.31 28.19
CA PRO A 98 -18.61 1.32 28.47
C PRO A 98 -19.43 0.98 27.22
N GLY A 99 -19.79 -0.29 27.06
CA GLY A 99 -20.54 -0.80 25.91
C GLY A 99 -19.68 -1.18 24.69
N ILE A 100 -18.36 -0.96 24.75
CA ILE A 100 -17.44 -1.31 23.64
C ILE A 100 -16.49 -2.43 24.09
N LEU A 101 -16.85 -3.66 23.71
CA LEU A 101 -15.95 -4.80 23.85
C LEU A 101 -15.13 -5.00 22.58
N LEU A 102 -13.84 -4.64 22.66
CA LEU A 102 -12.86 -4.93 21.62
C LEU A 102 -12.28 -6.33 21.82
N SER A 103 -12.04 -7.06 20.73
CA SER A 103 -11.24 -8.27 20.82
C SER A 103 -9.75 -7.93 20.91
N ILE A 104 -8.96 -8.82 21.52
CA ILE A 104 -7.50 -8.74 21.58
C ILE A 104 -6.90 -8.54 20.18
N GLN A 105 -7.42 -9.24 19.17
CA GLN A 105 -6.97 -9.11 17.78
C GLN A 105 -7.26 -7.73 17.20
N THR A 106 -8.36 -7.10 17.59
CA THR A 106 -8.70 -5.74 17.16
C THR A 106 -7.68 -4.75 17.72
N ILE A 107 -7.37 -4.85 19.01
CA ILE A 107 -6.36 -4.01 19.67
C ILE A 107 -4.99 -4.22 19.00
N SER A 108 -4.56 -5.48 18.82
CA SER A 108 -3.31 -5.82 18.13
C SER A 108 -3.21 -5.19 16.74
N ARG A 109 -4.27 -5.29 15.91
CA ARG A 109 -4.30 -4.70 14.57
C ARG A 109 -4.14 -3.18 14.61
N HIS A 110 -4.81 -2.51 15.55
CA HIS A 110 -4.70 -1.07 15.70
C HIS A 110 -3.31 -0.63 16.15
N LEU A 111 -2.71 -1.34 17.10
CA LEU A 111 -1.34 -1.08 17.53
C LEU A 111 -0.35 -1.27 16.37
N LEU A 112 -0.44 -2.37 15.62
CA LEU A 112 0.41 -2.59 14.43
C LEU A 112 0.25 -1.51 13.36
N GLY A 113 -0.94 -0.90 13.25
CA GLY A 113 -1.21 0.19 12.32
C GLY A 113 -0.77 1.57 12.84
N MET A 114 -0.41 1.70 14.11
CA MET A 114 0.13 2.92 14.73
C MET A 114 1.65 2.84 14.90
N LEU A 115 2.17 1.65 15.19
CA LEU A 115 3.58 1.41 15.45
C LEU A 115 4.31 1.18 14.13
N TYR A 116 5.45 1.86 13.96
CA TYR A 116 6.40 1.46 12.93
C TYR A 116 7.09 0.18 13.40
N THR A 117 7.05 -0.86 12.57
CA THR A 117 7.86 -2.05 12.80
C THR A 117 9.17 -1.87 12.05
N VAL A 118 10.29 -1.82 12.78
CA VAL A 118 11.61 -1.90 12.14
C VAL A 118 11.71 -3.30 11.55
N LYS A 119 11.75 -3.40 10.22
CA LYS A 119 12.07 -4.67 9.58
C LYS A 119 13.46 -5.08 10.04
N GLN A 120 13.57 -6.26 10.62
CA GLN A 120 14.87 -6.86 10.91
C GLN A 120 15.64 -6.93 9.60
N VAL A 121 16.69 -6.11 9.47
CA VAL A 121 17.66 -6.26 8.39
C VAL A 121 18.39 -7.55 8.69
N ARG A 122 18.41 -8.48 7.73
CA ARG A 122 19.30 -9.64 7.85
C ARG A 122 20.70 -9.09 8.04
N ILE A 123 21.30 -9.30 9.21
CA ILE A 123 22.74 -9.12 9.37
C ILE A 123 23.35 -10.20 8.47
N GLU A 124 23.91 -9.83 7.32
CA GLU A 124 24.75 -10.78 6.61
C GLU A 124 25.83 -11.22 7.60
N PRO A 125 25.98 -12.53 7.86
CA PRO A 125 27.07 -12.96 8.69
C PRO A 125 28.36 -12.53 7.98
N ALA A 126 29.29 -11.94 8.71
CA ALA A 126 30.60 -11.49 8.18
C ALA A 126 31.39 -12.63 7.50
N THR A 127 30.93 -13.87 7.63
CA THR A 127 31.41 -15.08 6.96
C THR A 127 31.01 -15.19 5.50
N CYS A 128 30.03 -14.41 5.00
CA CYS A 128 29.67 -14.41 3.57
C CYS A 128 30.71 -13.66 2.72
N ASN A 129 31.47 -12.74 3.34
CA ASN A 129 32.49 -11.92 2.67
C ASN A 129 33.88 -12.07 3.35
N ASN A 130 34.22 -13.27 3.82
CA ASN A 130 35.54 -13.55 4.35
C ASN A 130 36.54 -13.90 3.23
N ASP A 131 37.81 -13.55 3.43
CA ASP A 131 38.90 -13.73 2.46
C ASP A 131 39.04 -15.19 1.97
N VAL A 132 38.59 -16.13 2.80
CA VAL A 132 38.52 -17.57 2.50
C VAL A 132 37.68 -17.85 1.25
N ASN A 133 36.55 -17.16 1.07
CA ASN A 133 35.67 -17.33 -0.08
C ASN A 133 36.21 -16.57 -1.32
N THR A 134 36.84 -15.42 -1.11
CA THR A 134 37.46 -14.61 -2.17
C THR A 134 38.69 -15.31 -2.76
N ALA A 135 39.42 -16.09 -1.94
CA ALA A 135 40.61 -16.81 -2.34
C ALA A 135 40.35 -17.90 -3.39
N HIS A 136 39.16 -18.52 -3.41
CA HIS A 136 38.80 -19.48 -4.45
C HIS A 136 38.64 -18.86 -5.85
N GLY A 137 38.39 -17.55 -5.94
CA GLY A 137 38.33 -16.82 -7.21
C GLY A 137 39.69 -16.41 -7.77
N ALA A 138 40.74 -16.39 -6.94
CA ALA A 138 42.07 -15.88 -7.29
C ALA A 138 43.11 -16.99 -7.57
N THR A 139 42.87 -18.22 -7.12
CA THR A 139 43.80 -19.35 -7.30
C THR A 139 43.92 -19.88 -8.74
N GLY A 140 43.19 -19.31 -9.71
CA GLY A 140 43.26 -19.68 -11.12
C GLY A 140 44.27 -18.92 -11.99
N ARG A 141 45.10 -18.03 -11.43
CA ARG A 141 46.02 -17.20 -12.24
C ARG A 141 47.40 -17.07 -11.59
N THR A 142 48.15 -18.16 -11.55
CA THR A 142 49.61 -18.10 -11.37
C THR A 142 50.27 -18.90 -12.49
N ASN A 143 50.80 -18.20 -13.49
CA ASN A 143 51.75 -18.74 -14.45
C ASN A 143 53.09 -18.01 -14.31
N GLU A 144 54.08 -18.80 -13.90
CA GLU A 144 55.52 -18.75 -14.19
C GLU A 144 56.30 -17.42 -14.10
N SER A 145 57.08 -17.38 -13.02
CA SER A 145 58.51 -17.00 -12.94
C SER A 145 59.24 -16.55 -14.22
N THR A 146 59.85 -15.36 -14.14
CA THR A 146 61.23 -15.16 -14.60
C THR A 146 61.92 -14.08 -13.76
N ALA A 147 63.16 -14.37 -13.39
CA ALA A 147 64.06 -13.61 -12.53
C ALA A 147 64.42 -12.22 -13.12
N THR A 148 64.84 -11.20 -12.36
CA THR A 148 66.18 -11.05 -11.77
C THR A 148 66.30 -9.61 -11.22
N SER A 149 67.17 -9.42 -10.22
CA SER A 149 67.95 -8.18 -9.93
C SER A 149 67.14 -6.93 -9.51
N TRP A 150 67.40 -6.24 -8.41
CA TRP A 150 68.70 -5.72 -7.97
C TRP A 150 68.80 -5.68 -6.44
N ASP A 151 69.98 -6.08 -5.98
CA ASP A 151 70.52 -5.85 -4.65
C ASP A 151 70.58 -4.35 -4.29
N SER A 152 70.49 -4.14 -2.98
CA SER A 152 71.32 -3.25 -2.16
C SER A 152 71.01 -1.76 -2.01
N CYS A 153 71.03 -1.41 -0.71
CA CYS A 153 71.54 -0.18 -0.11
C CYS A 153 70.69 1.09 -0.31
N GLU A 154 70.40 1.89 0.71
CA GLU A 154 71.08 2.11 1.99
C GLU A 154 70.17 2.92 2.92
N SER A 155 70.46 2.83 4.22
CA SER A 155 69.85 3.57 5.31
C SER A 155 69.99 5.10 5.19
N CYS A 156 68.93 5.82 5.55
CA CYS A 156 68.91 6.90 6.55
C CYS A 156 67.46 7.18 6.96
#